data_AF-A0A2N2NQ72-F1
#
_entry.id   AF-A0A2N2NQ72-F1
#
_cell.length_a   1.000
_cell.length_b   1.000
_cell.length_c   1.000
_cell.angle_alpha   90.00
_cell.angle_beta   90.00
_cell.angle_gamma   90.00
#
_symmetry.space_group_name_H-M   'P 1'
#
loop_
_entity.id
_entity.type
_entity.pdbx_description
1 polymer ?
#
loop_
_entity_poly.entity_id
_entity_poly.type
_entity_poly.pdbx_seq_one_letter_code
_entity_poly.pdbx_strand_id
1 'polypeptide(L)'
;MTNIAPHPAKSTLQVGFFSAIFMALMTIITFGFAITAIPISGANCMENCIEYPYLNTISQFPKDFQWMIPAIVMMLVYLVFMVSIHLMLLQNKRYLVKLDWLLR
;
A
#
# COMPACT_ATOMS: atom_id res chain seq x y z
N MET A 1 -42.43 4.02 -5.66
CA MET A 1 -41.55 3.85 -4.48
C MET A 1 -40.14 3.64 -5.01
N THR A 2 -39.29 4.68 -4.94
CA THR A 2 -37.92 4.62 -5.47
C THR A 2 -37.07 3.75 -4.55
N ASN A 3 -36.66 2.58 -5.06
CA ASN A 3 -35.69 1.70 -4.42
C ASN A 3 -34.32 2.39 -4.38
N ILE A 4 -34.03 3.11 -3.30
CA ILE A 4 -32.70 3.64 -3.04
C ILE A 4 -31.89 2.47 -2.47
N ALA A 5 -31.00 1.90 -3.28
CA ALA A 5 -30.04 0.90 -2.82
C ALA A 5 -29.28 1.46 -1.60
N PRO A 6 -29.01 0.65 -0.54
CA PRO A 6 -28.25 1.12 0.59
C PRO A 6 -26.82 1.38 0.11
N HIS A 7 -26.43 2.65 0.08
CA HIS A 7 -25.06 3.05 -0.17
C HIS A 7 -24.14 2.44 0.91
N PRO A 8 -22.90 2.05 0.56
CA PRO A 8 -21.91 1.74 1.59
C PRO A 8 -21.91 2.88 2.60
N ALA A 9 -21.83 2.56 3.91
CA ALA A 9 -21.79 3.58 4.94
C ALA A 9 -20.78 4.65 4.51
N LYS A 10 -21.20 5.92 4.35
CA LYS A 10 -20.38 6.98 3.73
C LYS A 10 -18.95 6.99 4.26
N SER A 11 -18.80 6.73 5.56
CA SER A 11 -17.52 6.58 6.26
C SER A 11 -16.60 5.50 5.66
N THR A 12 -17.08 4.28 5.39
CA THR A 12 -16.25 3.19 4.82
C THR A 12 -15.77 3.53 3.41
N LEU A 13 -16.65 4.13 2.59
CA LEU A 13 -16.29 4.58 1.25
C LEU A 13 -15.23 5.69 1.29
N GLN A 14 -15.39 6.65 2.20
CA GLN A 14 -14.42 7.74 2.39
C GLN A 14 -13.07 7.19 2.85
N VAL A 15 -13.03 6.27 3.82
CA VAL A 15 -11.79 5.65 4.30
C VAL A 15 -11.09 4.89 3.16
N GLY A 16 -11.83 4.11 2.37
CA GLY A 16 -11.26 3.41 1.20
C GLY A 16 -10.69 4.38 0.16
N PHE A 17 -11.41 5.46 -0.13
CA PHE A 17 -10.95 6.48 -1.08
C PHE A 17 -9.69 7.22 -0.61
N PHE A 18 -9.70 7.71 0.63
CA PHE A 18 -8.54 8.43 1.19
C PHE A 18 -7.33 7.51 1.39
N SER A 19 -7.54 6.26 1.81
CA SER A 19 -6.44 5.29 1.92
C SER A 19 -5.81 4.97 0.57
N ALA A 20 -6.59 4.90 -0.52
CA ALA A 20 -6.05 4.72 -1.87
C ALA A 20 -5.19 5.91 -2.33
N ILE A 21 -5.64 7.14 -2.11
CA ILE A 21 -4.85 8.35 -2.43
C ILE A 21 -3.55 8.37 -1.60
N PHE A 22 -3.67 8.14 -0.30
CA PHE A 22 -2.51 8.14 0.59
C PHE A 22 -1.51 7.03 0.22
N MET A 23 -1.99 5.84 -0.17
CA MET A 23 -1.15 4.77 -0.69
C MET A 23 -0.39 5.20 -1.94
N ALA A 24 -1.06 5.83 -2.91
CA ALA A 24 -0.40 6.33 -4.12
C ALA A 24 0.71 7.35 -3.82
N LEU A 25 0.45 8.29 -2.88
CA LEU A 25 1.45 9.25 -2.43
C LEU A 25 2.66 8.56 -1.77
N MET A 26 2.40 7.61 -0.86
CA MET A 26 3.45 6.84 -0.19
C MET A 26 4.28 6.01 -1.16
N THR A 27 3.67 5.46 -2.22
CA THR A 27 4.40 4.75 -3.28
C THR A 27 5.37 5.68 -4.02
N ILE A 28 4.92 6.88 -4.39
CA ILE A 28 5.78 7.87 -5.06
C ILE A 28 6.97 8.25 -4.17
N ILE A 29 6.72 8.50 -2.88
CA ILE A 29 7.77 8.83 -1.91
C ILE A 29 8.75 7.65 -1.76
N THR A 30 8.23 6.45 -1.59
CA THR A 30 9.03 5.22 -1.40
C THR A 30 9.94 4.98 -2.60
N PHE A 31 9.40 5.06 -3.83
CA PHE A 31 10.22 4.89 -5.03
C PHE A 31 11.19 6.04 -5.25
N GLY A 32 10.82 7.27 -4.89
CA GLY A 32 11.73 8.40 -4.89
C GLY A 32 13.00 8.13 -4.07
N PHE A 33 12.85 7.55 -2.87
CA PHE A 33 14.00 7.13 -2.07
C PHE A 33 14.67 5.86 -2.60
N ALA A 34 13.90 4.88 -3.09
CA ALA A 34 14.44 3.60 -3.56
C ALA A 34 15.38 3.75 -4.77
N ILE A 35 15.13 4.71 -5.66
CA ILE A 35 16.02 5.01 -6.79
C ILE A 35 17.40 5.49 -6.32
N THR A 36 17.49 6.09 -5.12
CA THR A 36 18.76 6.56 -4.55
C THR A 36 19.58 5.46 -3.88
N ALA A 37 19.00 4.27 -3.69
CA ALA A 37 19.69 3.11 -3.14
C ALA A 37 20.51 2.43 -4.24
N ILE A 38 21.67 3.03 -4.55
CA ILE A 38 22.58 2.54 -5.60
C ILE A 38 23.21 1.22 -5.13
N PRO A 39 23.24 0.17 -5.96
CA PRO A 39 23.86 -1.10 -5.60
C PRO A 39 25.38 -0.92 -5.41
N ILE A 40 25.86 -1.12 -4.18
CA ILE A 40 27.28 -1.02 -3.81
C ILE A 40 28.07 -2.33 -4.02
N SER A 41 27.39 -3.43 -4.35
CA SER A 41 28.01 -4.74 -4.60
C SER A 41 27.10 -5.63 -5.46
N GLY A 42 27.64 -6.75 -5.95
CA GLY A 42 26.90 -7.72 -6.77
C GLY A 42 26.87 -7.37 -8.26
N ALA A 43 26.12 -8.16 -9.05
CA ALA A 43 26.12 -8.09 -10.52
C ALA A 43 25.62 -6.75 -11.11
N ASN A 44 24.84 -5.99 -10.33
CA ASN A 44 24.28 -4.71 -10.75
C ASN A 44 25.12 -3.50 -10.31
N CYS A 45 26.24 -3.72 -9.61
CA CYS A 45 27.15 -2.65 -9.25
C CYS A 45 27.99 -2.25 -10.47
N MET A 46 27.96 -0.97 -10.83
CA MET A 46 28.66 -0.48 -12.02
C MET A 46 30.10 -0.06 -11.74
N GLU A 47 30.34 0.66 -10.64
CA GLU A 47 31.64 1.22 -10.28
C GLU A 47 31.82 1.26 -8.75
N ASN A 48 33.07 1.24 -8.28
CA ASN A 48 33.44 1.31 -6.86
C ASN A 48 32.76 0.23 -5.99
N CYS A 49 32.62 -0.97 -6.55
CA CYS A 49 31.96 -2.09 -5.89
C CYS A 49 32.78 -2.58 -4.70
N ILE A 50 32.10 -2.81 -3.58
CA ILE A 50 32.73 -3.35 -2.39
C ILE A 50 32.78 -4.87 -2.53
N GLU A 51 33.99 -5.41 -2.50
CA GLU A 51 34.23 -6.85 -2.49
C GLU A 51 34.35 -7.40 -1.07
N TYR A 52 34.21 -8.72 -0.95
CA TYR A 52 34.48 -9.42 0.29
C TYR A 52 35.91 -9.08 0.77
N PRO A 53 36.12 -8.69 2.05
CA PRO A 53 35.28 -8.94 3.22
C PRO A 53 34.37 -7.78 3.74
N TYR A 54 33.91 -6.84 2.91
CA TYR A 54 32.90 -5.79 3.26
C TYR A 54 33.18 -4.90 4.48
N LEU A 55 34.45 -4.70 4.83
CA LEU A 55 34.83 -4.00 6.07
C LEU A 55 34.48 -2.50 6.08
N ASN A 56 34.25 -1.89 4.91
CA ASN A 56 34.03 -0.44 4.75
C ASN A 56 32.58 -0.11 4.31
N THR A 57 31.58 -0.79 4.86
CA THR A 57 30.15 -0.60 4.49
C THR A 57 29.34 0.24 5.48
N ILE A 58 29.87 0.49 6.69
CA ILE A 58 29.13 1.13 7.78
C ILE A 58 28.60 2.53 7.40
N SER A 59 29.34 3.28 6.59
CA SER A 59 28.95 4.63 6.14
C SER A 59 27.70 4.65 5.25
N GLN A 60 27.29 3.50 4.70
CA GLN A 60 26.09 3.38 3.86
C GLN A 60 24.80 3.29 4.68
N PHE A 61 24.92 2.99 5.98
CA PHE A 61 23.79 2.94 6.90
C PHE A 61 23.66 4.29 7.62
N PRO A 62 22.45 4.89 7.68
CA PRO A 62 21.13 4.34 7.32
C PRO A 62 20.65 4.71 5.91
N LYS A 63 21.48 5.39 5.10
CA LYS A 63 21.08 6.02 3.83
C LYS A 63 20.35 5.05 2.90
N ASP A 64 20.91 3.87 2.69
CA ASP A 64 20.34 2.87 1.76
C ASP A 64 19.03 2.26 2.25
N PHE A 65 18.67 2.48 3.52
CA PHE A 65 17.48 1.92 4.18
C PHE A 65 16.38 2.96 4.38
N GLN A 66 16.60 4.21 3.98
CA GLN A 66 15.63 5.29 4.18
C GLN A 66 14.30 5.03 3.48
N TRP A 67 14.29 4.35 2.32
CA TRP A 67 13.08 3.99 1.59
C TRP A 67 12.22 2.93 2.32
N MET A 68 12.79 2.17 3.26
CA MET A 68 12.05 1.12 3.95
C MET A 68 11.04 1.69 4.95
N ILE A 69 11.33 2.85 5.56
CA ILE A 69 10.43 3.51 6.49
C ILE A 69 9.09 3.89 5.80
N PRO A 70 9.08 4.62 4.66
CA PRO A 70 7.85 4.90 3.95
C PRO A 70 7.20 3.62 3.37
N ALA A 71 7.98 2.59 3.01
CA ALA A 71 7.43 1.31 2.56
C ALA A 71 6.64 0.58 3.66
N ILE A 72 7.12 0.60 4.91
CA ILE A 72 6.40 0.02 6.06
C ILE A 72 5.09 0.77 6.30
N VAL A 73 5.11 2.10 6.24
CA VAL A 73 3.88 2.91 6.36
C VAL A 73 2.92 2.57 5.23
N MET A 74 3.40 2.46 3.98
CA MET A 74 2.60 2.05 2.83
C MET A 74 1.93 0.68 3.04
N MET A 75 2.62 -0.30 3.65
CA MET A 75 2.05 -1.61 3.98
C MET A 75 0.85 -1.49 4.93
N LEU A 76 0.95 -0.65 5.97
CA LEU A 76 -0.16 -0.43 6.91
C LEU A 76 -1.37 0.20 6.21
N VAL A 77 -1.12 1.16 5.31
CA VAL A 77 -2.18 1.81 4.51
C VAL A 77 -2.86 0.80 3.59
N TYR A 78 -2.09 -0.09 2.97
CA TYR A 78 -2.62 -1.18 2.16
C TYR A 78 -3.56 -2.09 2.96
N LEU A 79 -3.22 -2.42 4.21
CA LEU A 79 -4.11 -3.21 5.08
C LEU A 79 -5.43 -2.48 5.35
N VAL A 80 -5.38 -1.18 5.67
CA VAL A 80 -6.59 -0.36 5.86
C VAL A 80 -7.44 -0.34 4.59
N PHE A 81 -6.81 -0.17 3.43
CA PHE A 81 -7.48 -0.19 2.13
C PHE A 81 -8.16 -1.54 1.88
N MET A 82 -7.47 -2.67 2.11
CA MET A 82 -8.04 -4.01 1.92
C MET A 82 -9.22 -4.28 2.84
N VAL A 83 -9.13 -3.87 4.12
CA VAL A 83 -10.27 -3.99 5.06
C VAL A 83 -11.45 -3.15 4.57
N SER A 84 -11.22 -1.94 4.07
CA SER A 84 -12.28 -1.07 3.57
C SER A 84 -13.02 -1.70 2.37
N ILE A 85 -12.29 -2.28 1.41
CA ILE A 85 -12.87 -3.01 0.27
C ILE A 85 -13.65 -4.23 0.74
N HIS A 86 -13.09 -5.01 1.67
CA HIS A 86 -13.73 -6.21 2.18
C HIS A 86 -15.07 -5.90 2.84
N LEU A 87 -15.12 -4.84 3.66
CA LEU A 87 -16.37 -4.40 4.31
C LEU A 87 -17.42 -3.93 3.29
N MET A 88 -16.99 -3.21 2.24
CA MET A 88 -17.89 -2.79 1.16
C MET A 88 -18.49 -4.00 0.43
N LEU A 89 -17.68 -5.01 0.10
CA LEU A 89 -18.15 -6.23 -0.55
C LEU A 89 -19.11 -7.04 0.32
N LEU A 90 -18.85 -7.14 1.63
CA LEU A 90 -19.74 -7.83 2.57
C LEU A 90 -21.11 -7.16 2.67
N GLN A 91 -21.15 -5.83 2.77
CA GLN A 91 -22.40 -5.07 2.71
C GLN A 91 -23.12 -5.33 1.39
N ASN A 92 -22.35 -5.37 0.29
CA ASN A 92 -22.89 -5.55 -1.04
C ASN A 92 -23.56 -6.93 -1.24
N LYS A 93 -22.86 -7.99 -0.84
CA LYS A 93 -23.37 -9.37 -0.94
C LYS A 93 -24.61 -9.59 -0.06
N ARG A 94 -24.62 -9.03 1.15
CA ARG A 94 -25.76 -9.18 2.08
C ARG A 94 -27.05 -8.58 1.53
N TYR A 95 -26.98 -7.46 0.81
CA TYR A 95 -28.19 -6.89 0.22
C TYR A 95 -28.69 -7.73 -0.95
N LEU A 96 -27.79 -8.24 -1.82
CA LEU A 96 -28.20 -9.03 -2.99
C LEU A 96 -29.01 -10.26 -2.55
N VAL A 97 -28.53 -10.95 -1.52
CA VAL A 97 -29.22 -12.10 -0.92
C VAL A 97 -30.56 -11.70 -0.29
N LYS A 98 -30.61 -10.56 0.41
CA LYS A 98 -31.86 -10.07 1.03
C LYS A 98 -32.91 -9.65 -0.02
N LEU A 99 -32.48 -9.04 -1.11
CA LEU A 99 -33.35 -8.59 -2.19
C LEU A 99 -33.95 -9.78 -2.94
N ASP A 100 -33.14 -10.79 -3.23
CA ASP A 100 -33.58 -12.05 -3.84
C ASP A 100 -34.64 -12.75 -2.97
N TRP A 101 -34.44 -12.76 -1.64
CA TRP A 101 -35.44 -13.27 -0.68
C TRP A 101 -36.74 -12.47 -0.63
N LEU A 102 -36.71 -11.16 -0.88
CA LEU A 102 -37.91 -10.31 -0.86
C LEU A 102 -38.68 -10.33 -2.19
N LEU A 103 -38.05 -10.81 -3.26
CA LEU A 103 -38.62 -10.93 -4.60
C LEU A 103 -39.16 -12.35 -4.90
N ARG A 104 -38.97 -13.30 -3.97
CA ARG A 104 -39.64 -14.61 -3.94
C ARG A 104 -40.81 -14.58 -2.97
#